data_AF-A0A842MSZ5-F1
#
_entry.id   AF-A0A842MSZ5-F1
#
_cell.length_a   1.000
_cell.length_b   1.000
_cell.length_c   1.000
_cell.angle_alpha   90.00
_cell.angle_beta   90.00
_cell.angle_gamma   90.00
#
_symmetry.space_group_name_H-M   'P 1'
#
loop_
_entity.id
_entity.type
_entity.pdbx_description
1 polymer ?
#
loop_
_entity_poly.entity_id
_entity_poly.type
_entity_poly.pdbx_seq_one_letter_code
_entity_poly.pdbx_strand_id
1 'polypeptide(L)' 'MDVKLSVDGVDIPLNEFVRKILSGTITGAVESLRGIKEDWKEIEIKIKRE' A
#
# COMPACT_ATOMS: atom_id res chain seq x y z
N MET A 1 -10.05 1.69 -3.66
CA MET A 1 -8.61 1.42 -3.82
C MET A 1 -8.41 -0.08 -3.89
N ASP A 2 -7.71 -0.56 -4.90
CA ASP A 2 -7.30 -1.96 -4.96
C ASP A 2 -5.95 -2.12 -4.27
N VAL A 3 -5.79 -3.16 -3.46
CA VAL A 3 -4.56 -3.43 -2.72
C VAL A 3 -4.11 -4.83 -3.08
N LYS A 4 -2.89 -4.91 -3.58
CA LYS A 4 -2.21 -6.15 -3.92
C LYS A 4 -1.02 -6.32 -2.99
N LEU A 5 -0.93 -7.48 -2.35
CA LEU A 5 0.24 -7.89 -1.58
C LEU A 5 0.92 -9.03 -2.31
N SER A 6 2.20 -8.89 -2.59
CA SER A 6 3.03 -9.98 -3.10
C SER A 6 4.17 -10.24 -2.13
N VAL A 7 4.39 -11.50 -1.77
CA VAL A 7 5.50 -11.95 -0.93
C VAL A 7 6.34 -12.90 -1.76
N ASP A 8 7.62 -12.59 -1.95
CA ASP A 8 8.55 -13.36 -2.80
C ASP A 8 8.01 -13.63 -4.22
N GLY A 9 7.30 -12.65 -4.78
CA GLY A 9 6.70 -12.74 -6.12
C GLY A 9 5.36 -13.50 -6.18
N VAL A 10 4.87 -14.00 -5.05
CA VAL A 10 3.59 -14.71 -4.94
C VAL A 10 2.50 -13.77 -4.45
N ASP A 11 1.39 -13.69 -5.19
CA ASP A 11 0.24 -12.87 -4.82
C ASP A 11 -0.53 -13.49 -3.65
N ILE A 12 -0.67 -12.72 -2.57
CA ILE A 12 -1.34 -13.15 -1.35
C ILE A 12 -2.78 -12.61 -1.34
N PRO A 13 -3.80 -13.47 -1.27
CA PRO A 13 -5.19 -13.03 -1.20
C PRO A 13 -5.44 -12.31 0.13
N LEU A 14 -6.00 -11.10 0.03
CA LEU A 14 -6.32 -10.27 1.19
C LEU A 14 -7.81 -10.35 1.51
N ASN A 15 -8.12 -10.57 2.79
CA ASN A 15 -9.48 -10.41 3.29
C ASN A 15 -9.85 -8.91 3.44
N GLU A 16 -11.13 -8.64 3.70
CA GLU A 16 -11.65 -7.27 3.79
C GLU A 16 -10.96 -6.44 4.89
N PHE A 17 -10.72 -7.05 6.06
CA PHE A 17 -10.09 -6.38 7.18
C PHE A 17 -8.65 -5.94 6.85
N VAL A 18 -7.83 -6.86 6.33
CA VAL A 18 -6.43 -6.57 5.98
C VAL A 18 -6.35 -5.54 4.85
N ARG A 19 -7.24 -5.63 3.85
CA ARG A 19 -7.33 -4.65 2.77
C ARG A 19 -7.58 -3.25 3.31
N LYS A 20 -8.55 -3.08 4.23
CA LYS A 20 -8.88 -1.79 4.85
C LYS A 20 -7.71 -1.21 5.63
N ILE A 21 -7.07 -2.02 6.48
CA ILE A 21 -5.93 -1.59 7.30
C ILE A 21 -4.78 -1.13 6.39
N LEU A 22 -4.35 -1.96 5.43
CA LEU A 22 -3.25 -1.63 4.54
C LEU A 22 -3.54 -0.37 3.71
N SER A 23 -4.72 -0.27 3.09
CA SER A 23 -5.07 0.91 2.29
C SER A 23 -5.06 2.18 3.13
N GLY A 24 -5.62 2.15 4.34
CA GLY A 24 -5.72 3.32 5.21
C GLY A 24 -4.36 3.77 5.72
N THR A 25 -3.56 2.83 6.21
CA THR A 25 -2.21 3.13 6.73
C THR A 25 -1.28 3.64 5.63
N ILE A 26 -1.26 2.99 4.46
CA ILE A 26 -0.39 3.40 3.35
C ILE A 26 -0.79 4.77 2.80
N THR A 27 -2.09 5.00 2.59
CA THR A 27 -2.59 6.29 2.10
C THR A 27 -2.28 7.40 3.09
N GLY A 28 -2.61 7.23 4.37
CA GLY A 28 -2.33 8.24 5.38
C GLY A 28 -0.83 8.53 5.55
N ALA A 29 0.03 7.52 5.40
CA ALA A 29 1.48 7.73 5.40
C ALA A 29 1.90 8.58 4.19
N VAL A 30 1.45 8.26 2.98
CA VAL A 30 1.81 8.97 1.75
C VAL A 30 1.28 10.42 1.73
N GLU A 31 0.04 10.64 2.17
CA GLU A 31 -0.56 11.98 2.27
C GLU A 31 0.14 12.88 3.28
N SER A 32 0.80 12.30 4.29
CA SER A 32 1.58 13.06 5.28
C SER A 32 2.95 13.53 4.75
N LEU A 33 3.41 13.00 3.60
CA LEU A 33 4.71 13.35 3.02
C LEU A 33 4.66 14.67 2.26
N ARG A 34 5.62 15.54 2.52
CA ARG A 34 5.78 16.79 1.76
C ARG A 34 6.17 16.51 0.31
N GLY A 35 5.51 17.19 -0.62
CA GLY A 35 5.85 17.12 -2.05
C GLY A 35 5.12 16.03 -2.84
N ILE A 36 4.29 15.20 -2.19
CA ILE A 36 3.35 14.32 -2.87
C ILE A 36 2.08 15.12 -3.18
N LYS A 37 1.62 15.08 -4.43
CA LYS A 37 0.38 15.72 -4.85
C LYS A 37 -0.81 14.86 -4.46
N GLU A 38 -1.94 15.48 -4.14
CA GLU A 38 -3.19 14.79 -3.76
C GLU A 38 -3.80 13.94 -4.90
N ASP A 39 -3.39 14.16 -6.15
CA ASP A 39 -3.91 13.48 -7.35
C ASP A 39 -3.09 12.26 -7.79
N TRP A 40 -2.36 11.64 -6.86
CA TRP A 40 -1.60 10.42 -7.14
C TRP A 40 -2.52 9.28 -7.60
N LYS A 41 -2.00 8.42 -8.49
CA LYS A 41 -2.78 7.31 -9.10
C LYS A 41 -2.38 5.94 -8.58
N GLU A 42 -1.14 5.79 -8.11
CA GLU A 42 -0.57 4.52 -7.68
C GLU A 42 0.49 4.77 -6.59
N ILE A 43 0.55 3.86 -5.62
CA ILE A 43 1.59 3.83 -4.58
C ILE A 43 2.25 2.43 -4.65
N GLU A 44 3.56 2.39 -4.89
CA GLU A 44 4.36 1.16 -4.83
C GLU A 44 5.30 1.21 -3.60
N ILE A 45 5.20 0.21 -2.72
CA ILE A 45 6.08 0.08 -1.55
C ILE A 45 6.85 -1.24 -1.66
N LYS A 46 8.19 -1.16 -1.57
CA LYS A 46 9.09 -2.32 -1.57
C LYS A 46 9.80 -2.45 -0.24
N ILE A 47 9.58 -3.56 0.46
CA ILE A 47 10.24 -3.90 1.72
C ILE A 47 11.11 -5.12 1.49
N LYS A 48 12.38 -5.06 1.89
CA LYS A 48 13.30 -6.20 1.88
C LYS A 48 13.62 -6.59 3.31
N ARG A 49 13.68 -7.89 3.56
CA ARG A 49 14.16 -8.44 4.82
C ARG A 49 15.64 -8.78 4.67
N GLU A 50 16.46 -8.30 5.60
CA GLU A 50 17.87 -8.70 5.73
C GLU A 50 18.01 -10.02 6.51
#